data_AF-A0A7C7UW60-F1
#
_entry.id   AF-A0A7C7UW60-F1
#
_cell.length_a   1.000
_cell.length_b   1.000
_cell.length_c   1.000
_cell.angle_alpha   90.00
_cell.angle_beta   90.00
_cell.angle_gamma   90.00
#
_symmetry.space_group_name_H-M   'P 1'
#
loop_
_entity.id
_entity.type
_entity.pdbx_description
1 polymer ?
#
loop_
_entity_poly.entity_id
_entity_poly.type
_entity_poly.pdbx_seq_one_letter_code
_entity_poly.pdbx_strand_id
1 'polypeptide(L)'
;MAYQECALYGNLVRYLRDRCAERLAKLDPASDVETARAWLDDLIRDWFFTPQHDLYGDAPRDVIWREQKGEPNVVPPDRMDDLFFDDCPVCQAMRDDPGEWHWHYDDGGFPLIAVYDPEGWDERWEAEDEAFERWKAEQKESGRWEAEEFRDGVYGFPDATPEQEAHLRAIWGLPATEEEVAEPTEIPVYEPPPAPSPGISPAELWLRAAEEPWLDRELHDAARALAGRLGFGIPNPPLSRQCVDLGWHRLTFTEALPLVAGLHDRGVDMSIFLEQVRAFPYQDISLEWLIAPERCMTTMTGVLESDAVKGDPVSAAKLRHSREFIERVSRLIPLHARIWLRGWSDALIHAAFARAVEWDDELPF
;
A
#
# COMPACT_ATOMS: atom_id res chain seq x y z
N MET A 1 -3.21 9.23 -3.05
CA MET A 1 -4.64 9.57 -2.84
C MET A 1 -4.67 10.83 -2.00
N ALA A 2 -5.40 11.83 -2.46
CA ALA A 2 -5.38 13.15 -1.86
C ALA A 2 -6.03 13.14 -0.46
N TYR A 3 -5.50 13.92 0.48
CA TYR A 3 -5.86 13.81 1.91
C TYR A 3 -7.31 14.25 2.16
N GLN A 4 -7.72 15.36 1.55
CA GLN A 4 -9.08 15.87 1.71
C GLN A 4 -10.08 14.98 0.97
N GLU A 5 -9.73 14.44 -0.19
CA GLU A 5 -10.50 13.40 -0.87
C GLU A 5 -10.75 12.18 0.03
N CYS A 6 -9.72 11.64 0.68
CA CYS A 6 -9.89 10.54 1.64
C CYS A 6 -10.82 10.92 2.81
N ALA A 7 -10.66 12.11 3.37
CA ALA A 7 -11.48 12.59 4.48
C ALA A 7 -12.96 12.76 4.06
N LEU A 8 -13.20 13.29 2.87
CA LEU A 8 -14.52 13.50 2.29
C LEU A 8 -15.21 12.17 1.98
N TYR A 9 -14.51 11.18 1.42
CA TYR A 9 -15.07 9.83 1.27
C TYR A 9 -15.40 9.18 2.63
N GLY A 10 -14.59 9.44 3.66
CA GLY A 10 -14.93 9.09 5.04
C GLY A 10 -16.25 9.69 5.50
N ASN A 11 -16.49 10.98 5.21
CA ASN A 11 -17.75 11.65 5.54
C ASN A 11 -18.93 11.12 4.71
N LEU A 12 -18.72 10.80 3.44
CA LEU A 12 -19.74 10.24 2.56
C LEU A 12 -20.31 8.94 3.12
N VAL A 13 -19.50 7.95 3.49
CA VAL A 13 -20.12 6.69 3.99
C VAL A 13 -20.76 6.89 5.37
N ARG A 14 -20.28 7.82 6.22
CA ARG A 14 -21.03 8.16 7.46
C ARG A 14 -22.42 8.67 7.11
N TYR A 15 -22.51 9.57 6.13
CA TYR A 15 -23.77 10.07 5.61
C TYR A 15 -24.65 8.93 5.05
N LEU A 16 -24.10 8.05 4.20
CA LEU A 16 -24.82 6.93 3.62
C LEU A 16 -25.32 5.94 4.68
N ARG A 17 -24.48 5.60 5.68
CA ARG A 17 -24.86 4.74 6.81
C ARG A 17 -26.08 5.31 7.54
N ASP A 18 -26.05 6.58 7.88
CA ASP A 18 -27.12 7.23 8.64
C ASP A 18 -28.42 7.28 7.80
N ARG A 19 -28.32 7.57 6.49
CA ARG A 19 -29.47 7.51 5.57
C ARG A 19 -30.03 6.10 5.38
N CYS A 20 -29.16 5.09 5.28
CA CYS A 20 -29.55 3.69 5.23
C CYS A 20 -30.28 3.25 6.50
N ALA A 21 -29.78 3.64 7.68
CA ALA A 21 -30.43 3.37 8.95
C ALA A 21 -31.83 4.01 9.03
N GLU A 22 -31.97 5.26 8.59
CA GLU A 22 -33.28 5.96 8.49
C GLU A 22 -34.25 5.25 7.55
N ARG A 23 -33.76 4.74 6.41
CA ARG A 23 -34.56 4.03 5.41
C ARG A 23 -34.98 2.65 5.93
N LEU A 24 -34.08 1.93 6.58
CA LEU A 24 -34.37 0.66 7.25
C LEU A 24 -35.38 0.85 8.41
N ALA A 25 -35.31 1.96 9.15
CA ALA A 25 -36.32 2.27 10.16
C ALA A 25 -37.73 2.50 9.57
N LYS A 26 -37.81 2.84 8.26
CA LYS A 26 -39.05 3.11 7.51
C LYS A 26 -39.49 1.95 6.61
N LEU A 27 -38.82 0.80 6.72
CA LEU A 27 -38.97 -0.46 5.96
C LEU A 27 -40.10 -0.47 4.91
N ASP A 28 -39.69 -0.40 3.64
CA ASP A 28 -40.43 -0.99 2.54
C ASP A 28 -39.78 -2.34 2.17
N PRO A 29 -40.31 -3.47 2.67
CA PRO A 29 -39.76 -4.80 2.40
C PRO A 29 -39.92 -5.24 0.93
N ALA A 30 -40.56 -4.44 0.07
CA ALA A 30 -40.71 -4.72 -1.36
C ALA A 30 -39.66 -4.02 -2.24
N SER A 31 -38.77 -3.18 -1.69
CA SER A 31 -37.72 -2.52 -2.48
C SER A 31 -36.72 -3.57 -2.97
N ASP A 32 -36.64 -3.76 -4.29
CA ASP A 32 -35.60 -4.58 -4.91
C ASP A 32 -34.21 -3.91 -4.85
N VAL A 33 -33.19 -4.71 -5.18
CA VAL A 33 -31.77 -4.29 -5.12
C VAL A 33 -31.48 -3.14 -6.06
N GLU A 34 -32.06 -3.13 -7.26
CA GLU A 34 -31.83 -2.07 -8.25
C GLU A 34 -32.43 -0.73 -7.79
N THR A 35 -33.61 -0.76 -7.18
CA THR A 35 -34.24 0.43 -6.57
C THR A 35 -33.41 0.96 -5.40
N ALA A 36 -32.85 0.07 -4.58
CA ALA A 36 -31.96 0.46 -3.48
C ALA A 36 -30.65 1.06 -4.01
N ARG A 37 -30.09 0.49 -5.08
CA ARG A 37 -28.89 0.99 -5.74
C ARG A 37 -29.10 2.37 -6.35
N ALA A 38 -30.16 2.56 -7.14
CA ALA A 38 -30.48 3.85 -7.75
C ALA A 38 -30.66 4.95 -6.68
N TRP A 39 -31.29 4.62 -5.55
CA TRP A 39 -31.42 5.55 -4.43
C TRP A 39 -30.08 5.89 -3.77
N LEU A 40 -29.17 4.93 -3.62
CA LEU A 40 -27.82 5.19 -3.12
C LEU A 40 -27.04 6.08 -4.10
N ASP A 41 -27.12 5.80 -5.39
CA ASP A 41 -26.46 6.60 -6.42
C ASP A 41 -26.99 8.05 -6.41
N ASP A 42 -28.30 8.23 -6.26
CA ASP A 42 -28.92 9.56 -6.12
C ASP A 42 -28.44 10.28 -4.86
N LEU A 43 -28.32 9.58 -3.73
CA LEU A 43 -27.79 10.17 -2.49
C LEU A 43 -26.32 10.53 -2.59
N ILE A 44 -25.51 9.70 -3.24
CA ILE A 44 -24.08 9.96 -3.44
C ILE A 44 -23.92 11.19 -4.35
N ARG A 45 -24.69 11.26 -5.44
CA ARG A 45 -24.73 12.42 -6.32
C ARG A 45 -25.18 13.67 -5.57
N ASP A 46 -26.28 13.61 -4.83
CA ASP A 46 -26.77 14.76 -4.06
C ASP A 46 -25.71 15.24 -3.05
N TRP A 47 -25.04 14.32 -2.37
CA TRP A 47 -23.99 14.64 -1.40
C TRP A 47 -22.76 15.31 -2.04
N PHE A 48 -22.29 14.80 -3.18
CA PHE A 48 -21.11 15.36 -3.88
C PHE A 48 -21.35 16.76 -4.43
N PHE A 49 -22.56 17.03 -4.91
CA PHE A 49 -22.88 18.26 -5.65
C PHE A 49 -23.59 19.31 -4.79
N THR A 50 -24.01 18.98 -3.57
CA THR A 50 -24.63 19.94 -2.66
C THR A 50 -23.58 20.65 -1.81
N PRO A 51 -23.54 22.00 -1.82
CA PRO A 51 -22.78 22.80 -0.87
C PRO A 51 -22.95 22.38 0.59
N GLN A 52 -21.85 22.18 1.30
CA GLN A 52 -21.87 21.80 2.71
C GLN A 52 -21.35 22.93 3.60
N HIS A 53 -22.00 23.12 4.75
CA HIS A 53 -21.68 24.22 5.65
C HIS A 53 -20.29 24.07 6.29
N ASP A 54 -19.89 22.84 6.60
CA ASP A 54 -18.55 22.47 7.09
C ASP A 54 -17.46 22.59 6.02
N LEU A 55 -17.86 22.69 4.75
CA LEU A 55 -16.98 23.02 3.62
C LEU A 55 -17.14 24.47 3.18
N TYR A 56 -17.60 25.34 4.08
CA TYR A 56 -17.72 26.79 3.86
C TYR A 56 -18.62 27.18 2.67
N GLY A 57 -19.58 26.31 2.33
CA GLY A 57 -20.47 26.51 1.18
C GLY A 57 -19.95 25.93 -0.13
N ASP A 58 -18.81 25.24 -0.11
CA ASP A 58 -18.35 24.46 -1.26
C ASP A 58 -19.01 23.07 -1.26
N ALA A 59 -19.20 22.52 -2.46
CA ALA A 59 -19.59 21.13 -2.61
C ALA A 59 -18.35 20.23 -2.47
N PRO A 60 -18.46 19.00 -1.92
CA PRO A 60 -17.33 18.08 -1.83
C PRO A 60 -16.63 17.83 -3.17
N ARG A 61 -17.39 17.79 -4.26
CA ARG A 61 -16.87 17.74 -5.63
C ARG A 61 -15.81 18.80 -5.88
N ASP A 62 -16.11 20.06 -5.56
CA ASP A 62 -15.24 21.19 -5.88
C ASP A 62 -13.98 21.21 -5.00
N VAL A 63 -14.09 20.71 -3.77
CA VAL A 63 -12.93 20.50 -2.87
C VAL A 63 -12.00 19.42 -3.42
N ILE A 64 -12.57 18.28 -3.84
CA ILE A 64 -11.79 17.16 -4.40
C ILE A 64 -11.10 17.56 -5.70
N TRP A 65 -11.80 18.22 -6.62
CA TRP A 65 -11.19 18.64 -7.88
C TRP A 65 -10.11 19.69 -7.70
N ARG A 66 -10.28 20.66 -6.79
CA ARG A 66 -9.21 21.61 -6.47
C ARG A 66 -7.97 20.88 -5.96
N GLU A 67 -8.15 19.97 -5.01
CA GLU A 67 -7.03 19.18 -4.47
C GLU A 67 -6.33 18.37 -5.59
N GLN A 68 -7.10 17.71 -6.46
CA GLN A 68 -6.55 16.95 -7.59
C GLN A 68 -5.93 17.82 -8.69
N LYS A 69 -6.29 19.11 -8.79
CA LYS A 69 -5.62 20.09 -9.66
C LYS A 69 -4.42 20.76 -8.98
N GLY A 70 -4.16 20.45 -7.70
CA GLY A 70 -3.16 21.14 -6.89
C GLY A 70 -3.55 22.58 -6.51
N GLU A 71 -4.81 22.96 -6.71
CA GLU A 71 -5.36 24.26 -6.34
C GLU A 71 -5.67 24.31 -4.84
N PRO A 72 -5.43 25.44 -4.16
CA PRO A 72 -5.67 25.55 -2.73
C PRO A 72 -7.17 25.53 -2.42
N ASN A 73 -7.55 24.76 -1.39
CA ASN A 73 -8.88 24.82 -0.82
C ASN A 73 -8.97 26.00 0.15
N VAL A 74 -9.65 27.06 -0.29
CA VAL A 74 -9.71 28.36 0.41
C VAL A 74 -10.58 28.26 1.64
N VAL A 75 -10.00 28.55 2.80
CA VAL A 75 -10.73 28.69 4.06
C VAL A 75 -11.03 30.17 4.26
N PRO A 76 -12.29 30.57 4.48
CA PRO A 76 -12.62 31.96 4.76
C PRO A 76 -11.84 32.49 5.97
N PRO A 77 -11.31 33.74 5.93
CA PRO A 77 -10.52 34.30 7.04
C PRO A 77 -11.25 34.31 8.38
N ASP A 78 -12.57 34.48 8.37
CA ASP A 78 -13.44 34.46 9.55
C ASP A 78 -13.67 33.05 10.14
N ARG A 79 -13.13 32.02 9.47
CA ARG A 79 -13.24 30.60 9.84
C ARG A 79 -11.90 29.94 10.13
N MET A 80 -10.78 30.65 9.98
CA MET A 80 -9.46 30.08 10.23
C MET A 80 -9.30 29.62 11.69
N ASP A 81 -9.96 30.28 12.64
CA ASP A 81 -9.95 29.90 14.05
C ASP A 81 -10.56 28.51 14.29
N ASP A 82 -11.43 28.02 13.40
CA ASP A 82 -12.03 26.68 13.51
C ASP A 82 -11.03 25.56 13.17
N LEU A 83 -9.91 25.86 12.51
CA LEU A 83 -8.90 24.87 12.07
C LEU A 83 -7.72 24.70 13.02
N PHE A 84 -7.49 25.67 13.90
CA PHE A 84 -6.29 25.74 14.73
C PHE A 84 -6.64 25.57 16.20
N PHE A 85 -6.02 24.56 16.84
CA PHE A 85 -6.12 24.41 18.28
C PHE A 85 -5.22 25.45 18.95
N ASP A 86 -5.79 26.26 19.85
CA ASP A 86 -5.08 27.36 20.51
C ASP A 86 -3.85 26.89 21.31
N ASP A 87 -3.84 25.64 21.78
CA ASP A 87 -2.74 25.07 22.57
C ASP A 87 -1.72 24.26 21.74
N CYS A 88 -1.83 24.24 20.40
CA CYS A 88 -0.93 23.49 19.53
C CYS A 88 0.17 24.41 18.96
N PRO A 89 1.47 24.19 19.27
CA PRO A 89 2.57 25.01 18.77
C PRO A 89 2.68 25.02 17.23
N VAL A 90 2.28 23.94 16.58
CA VAL A 90 2.22 23.85 15.10
C VAL A 90 1.08 24.71 14.56
N CYS A 91 -0.11 24.66 15.18
CA CYS A 91 -1.24 25.50 14.80
C CYS A 91 -0.94 26.99 15.00
N GLN A 92 -0.23 27.36 16.07
CA GLN A 92 0.21 28.74 16.31
C GLN A 92 1.21 29.20 15.24
N ALA A 93 2.19 28.38 14.88
CA ALA A 93 3.15 28.69 13.81
C ALA A 93 2.49 28.80 12.43
N MET A 94 1.46 27.97 12.15
CA MET A 94 0.71 28.02 10.89
C MET A 94 -0.27 29.19 10.81
N ARG A 95 -0.72 29.73 11.95
CA ARG A 95 -1.58 30.93 12.02
C ARG A 95 -0.82 32.20 11.60
N ASP A 96 0.50 32.22 11.81
CA ASP A 96 1.37 33.37 11.51
C ASP A 96 1.87 33.43 10.06
N ASP A 97 1.80 32.32 9.31
CA ASP A 97 2.15 32.23 7.88
C ASP A 97 1.16 31.30 7.15
N PRO A 98 -0.03 31.80 6.77
CA PRO A 98 -1.11 31.00 6.21
C PRO A 98 -0.90 30.67 4.72
N GLY A 99 0.36 30.43 4.31
CA GLY A 99 0.76 30.23 2.91
C GLY A 99 -0.13 29.25 2.12
N GLU A 100 -0.08 29.34 0.80
CA GLU A 100 -0.80 28.42 -0.09
C GLU A 100 -0.26 26.99 0.12
N TRP A 101 -1.00 26.18 0.86
CA TRP A 101 -0.61 24.81 1.17
C TRP A 101 -0.88 23.92 -0.04
N HIS A 102 0.21 23.42 -0.66
CA HIS A 102 0.13 22.43 -1.73
C HIS A 102 0.74 21.12 -1.24
N TRP A 103 -0.05 20.05 -1.27
CA TRP A 103 0.44 18.68 -1.16
C TRP A 103 -0.24 17.87 -2.27
N HIS A 104 0.54 17.37 -3.23
CA HIS A 104 -0.02 16.58 -4.33
C HIS A 104 0.81 15.31 -4.55
N TYR A 105 0.15 14.16 -4.46
CA TYR A 105 0.61 12.90 -5.06
C TYR A 105 -0.59 11.95 -5.27
N ASP A 106 -0.94 11.73 -6.53
CA ASP A 106 -1.89 10.72 -6.98
C ASP A 106 -1.32 10.02 -8.23
N ASP A 107 -1.12 8.71 -8.13
CA ASP A 107 -0.68 7.78 -9.19
C ASP A 107 -1.74 7.55 -10.30
N GLY A 108 -2.56 8.55 -10.61
CA GLY A 108 -3.50 8.51 -11.74
C GLY A 108 -4.64 7.47 -11.62
N GLY A 109 -5.19 7.26 -10.41
CA GLY A 109 -6.34 6.39 -10.22
C GLY A 109 -7.65 6.98 -10.78
N PHE A 110 -8.67 6.15 -11.04
CA PHE A 110 -10.03 6.61 -11.38
C PHE A 110 -10.83 6.81 -10.07
N PRO A 111 -10.99 8.05 -9.58
CA PRO A 111 -11.58 8.30 -8.27
C PRO A 111 -13.10 8.09 -8.30
N LEU A 112 -13.72 7.86 -7.14
CA LEU A 112 -15.16 7.66 -7.04
C LEU A 112 -15.93 8.86 -7.63
N ILE A 113 -15.46 10.09 -7.41
CA ILE A 113 -16.09 11.29 -7.95
C ILE A 113 -16.18 11.26 -9.49
N ALA A 114 -15.23 10.65 -10.20
CA ALA A 114 -15.25 10.57 -11.67
C ALA A 114 -16.40 9.69 -12.20
N VAL A 115 -16.95 8.78 -11.38
CA VAL A 115 -18.16 8.03 -11.73
C VAL A 115 -19.39 8.95 -11.78
N TYR A 116 -19.44 9.95 -10.90
CA TYR A 116 -20.59 10.83 -10.73
C TYR A 116 -20.45 12.17 -11.47
N ASP A 117 -19.21 12.57 -11.76
CA ASP A 117 -18.81 13.77 -12.47
C ASP A 117 -17.80 13.47 -13.60
N PRO A 118 -18.24 12.79 -14.68
CA PRO A 118 -17.37 12.48 -15.80
C PRO A 118 -16.87 13.75 -16.52
N GLU A 119 -17.67 14.82 -16.52
CA GLU A 119 -17.31 16.10 -17.14
C GLU A 119 -16.13 16.74 -16.41
N GLY A 120 -16.15 16.81 -15.07
CA GLY A 120 -15.02 17.31 -14.29
C GLY A 120 -13.75 16.46 -14.40
N TRP A 121 -13.91 15.14 -14.61
CA TRP A 121 -12.79 14.24 -14.87
C TRP A 121 -12.14 14.50 -16.23
N ASP A 122 -12.94 14.64 -17.30
CA ASP A 122 -12.46 14.94 -18.64
C ASP A 122 -11.76 16.32 -18.65
N GLU A 123 -12.35 17.34 -18.02
CA GLU A 123 -11.73 18.68 -17.88
C GLU A 123 -10.37 18.64 -17.18
N ARG A 124 -10.21 17.80 -16.15
CA ARG A 124 -8.92 17.64 -15.45
C ARG A 124 -7.85 17.10 -16.40
N TRP A 125 -8.15 16.02 -17.13
CA TRP A 125 -7.18 15.39 -18.03
C TRP A 125 -6.84 16.28 -19.23
N GLU A 126 -7.81 17.02 -19.77
CA GLU A 126 -7.53 18.02 -20.81
C GLU A 126 -6.53 19.07 -20.30
N ALA A 127 -6.70 19.57 -19.07
CA ALA A 127 -5.78 20.53 -18.48
C ALA A 127 -4.38 19.95 -18.20
N GLU A 128 -4.31 18.68 -17.79
CA GLU A 128 -3.06 17.96 -17.54
C GLU A 128 -2.29 17.69 -18.84
N ASP A 129 -2.98 17.24 -19.89
CA ASP A 129 -2.43 17.07 -21.24
C ASP A 129 -1.89 18.39 -21.80
N GLU A 130 -2.65 19.49 -21.66
CA GLU A 130 -2.19 20.82 -22.04
C GLU A 130 -0.93 21.25 -21.27
N ALA A 131 -0.88 21.00 -19.96
CA ALA A 131 0.29 21.31 -19.14
C ALA A 131 1.51 20.48 -19.53
N PHE A 132 1.31 19.18 -19.82
CA PHE A 132 2.36 18.28 -20.27
C PHE A 132 2.91 18.68 -21.64
N GLU A 133 2.05 19.02 -22.60
CA GLU A 133 2.50 19.49 -23.92
C GLU A 133 3.22 20.84 -23.84
N ARG A 134 2.83 21.76 -22.93
CA ARG A 134 3.59 22.98 -22.64
C ARG A 134 4.99 22.66 -22.11
N TRP A 135 5.08 21.81 -21.08
CA TRP A 135 6.35 21.39 -20.49
C TRP A 135 7.27 20.74 -21.55
N LYS A 136 6.72 19.87 -22.39
CA LYS A 136 7.44 19.21 -23.48
C LYS A 136 7.96 20.19 -24.53
N ALA A 137 7.20 21.23 -24.84
CA ALA A 137 7.64 22.31 -25.73
C ALA A 137 8.82 23.09 -25.12
N GLU A 138 8.74 23.43 -23.82
CA GLU A 138 9.80 24.11 -23.08
C GLU A 138 11.09 23.27 -23.02
N GLN A 139 10.98 21.95 -22.82
CA GLN A 139 12.13 21.05 -22.81
C GLN A 139 12.80 20.90 -24.19
N LYS A 140 12.00 20.89 -25.26
CA LYS A 140 12.53 20.84 -26.63
C LYS A 140 13.28 22.12 -27.00
N GLU A 141 12.91 23.26 -26.42
CA GLU A 141 13.62 24.54 -26.58
C GLU A 141 14.87 24.65 -25.71
N SER A 142 14.96 23.92 -24.58
CA SER A 142 16.10 24.00 -23.65
C SER A 142 17.37 23.25 -24.12
N GLY A 143 17.26 22.38 -25.13
CA GLY A 143 18.41 21.72 -25.78
C GLY A 143 19.29 20.86 -24.87
N ARG A 144 18.82 20.47 -23.68
CA ARG A 144 19.65 19.85 -22.64
C ARG A 144 19.57 18.33 -22.63
N TRP A 145 20.17 17.70 -23.62
CA TRP A 145 20.59 16.28 -23.56
C TRP A 145 21.85 16.09 -24.42
N GLU A 146 23.02 16.44 -23.88
CA GLU A 146 24.28 15.85 -24.37
C GLU A 146 24.53 14.57 -23.56
N ALA A 147 24.68 13.47 -24.28
CA ALA A 147 25.04 12.17 -23.76
C ALA A 147 26.57 12.12 -23.53
N GLU A 148 27.01 12.02 -22.29
CA GLU A 148 28.37 11.62 -21.89
C GLU A 148 28.24 10.42 -20.94
N GLU A 149 28.51 9.20 -21.41
CA GLU A 149 29.82 8.51 -21.35
C GLU A 149 30.29 8.19 -19.92
N PHE A 150 29.80 7.08 -19.34
CA PHE A 150 30.40 6.49 -18.14
C PHE A 150 31.23 5.25 -18.49
N ARG A 151 32.53 5.35 -18.20
CA ARG A 151 33.58 4.35 -18.44
C ARG A 151 34.23 4.00 -17.09
N ASP A 152 34.37 2.70 -16.84
CA ASP A 152 35.15 2.03 -15.79
C ASP A 152 34.81 2.27 -14.31
N GLY A 153 34.38 1.17 -13.65
CA GLY A 153 35.17 0.60 -12.54
C GLY A 153 34.75 0.91 -11.10
N VAL A 154 34.04 -0.06 -10.49
CA VAL A 154 34.10 -0.50 -9.07
C VAL A 154 34.08 0.60 -7.99
N TYR A 155 32.97 0.76 -7.26
CA TYR A 155 33.01 1.41 -5.95
C TYR A 155 31.92 0.96 -4.98
N GLY A 156 32.32 0.59 -3.76
CA GLY A 156 31.61 1.01 -2.56
C GLY A 156 31.90 2.49 -2.31
N PHE A 157 31.01 3.20 -1.60
CA PHE A 157 31.02 4.67 -1.38
C PHE A 157 32.45 5.26 -1.31
N PRO A 158 32.97 5.84 -2.42
CA PRO A 158 34.38 6.22 -2.53
C PRO A 158 34.80 7.34 -1.59
N ASP A 159 33.88 8.26 -1.27
CA ASP A 159 34.22 9.57 -0.70
C ASP A 159 33.35 9.98 0.51
N ALA A 160 32.45 9.12 0.99
CA ALA A 160 31.66 9.43 2.17
C ALA A 160 32.53 9.29 3.44
N THR A 161 32.65 10.36 4.22
CA THR A 161 33.23 10.23 5.55
C THR A 161 32.33 9.33 6.40
N PRO A 162 32.87 8.63 7.41
CA PRO A 162 32.06 7.82 8.33
C PRO A 162 30.90 8.59 8.99
N GLU A 163 31.03 9.91 9.12
CA GLU A 163 29.99 10.81 9.63
C GLU A 163 28.87 11.05 8.61
N GLN A 164 29.20 11.16 7.32
CA GLN A 164 28.21 11.27 6.24
C GLN A 164 27.44 9.96 6.06
N GLU A 165 28.12 8.81 6.15
CA GLU A 165 27.44 7.50 6.12
C GLU A 165 26.50 7.34 7.32
N ALA A 166 26.92 7.73 8.53
CA ALA A 166 26.09 7.69 9.72
C ALA A 166 24.89 8.66 9.62
N HIS A 167 25.07 9.83 9.04
CA HIS A 167 24.01 10.81 8.81
C HIS A 167 22.96 10.29 7.82
N LEU A 168 23.42 9.69 6.71
CA LEU A 168 22.58 9.08 5.70
C LEU A 168 21.78 7.89 6.26
N ARG A 169 22.42 6.99 7.02
CA ARG A 169 21.72 5.92 7.75
C ARG A 169 20.66 6.45 8.72
N ALA A 170 20.95 7.54 9.43
CA ALA A 170 20.01 8.17 10.35
C ALA A 170 18.80 8.81 9.64
N ILE A 171 18.99 9.39 8.44
CA ILE A 171 17.90 9.93 7.62
C ILE A 171 16.95 8.82 7.14
N TRP A 172 17.49 7.66 6.77
CA TRP A 172 16.69 6.54 6.26
C TRP A 172 16.17 5.58 7.32
N GLY A 173 16.41 5.86 8.61
CA GLY A 173 16.02 4.96 9.70
C GLY A 173 16.70 3.58 9.62
N LEU A 174 17.81 3.49 8.87
CA LEU A 174 18.62 2.29 8.76
C LEU A 174 19.46 2.17 10.04
N PRO A 175 19.61 0.97 10.60
CA PRO A 175 20.39 0.80 11.81
C PRO A 175 21.86 1.22 11.57
N ALA A 176 22.44 1.90 12.55
CA ALA A 176 23.80 2.46 12.48
C ALA A 176 24.88 1.39 12.20
N THR A 177 24.54 0.14 12.51
CA THR A 177 25.20 -1.09 12.09
C THR A 177 24.12 -2.02 11.56
N GLU A 178 24.38 -2.79 10.51
CA GLU A 178 23.61 -4.01 10.28
C GLU A 178 23.81 -4.87 11.54
N GLU A 179 22.90 -4.78 12.51
CA GLU A 179 22.79 -5.84 13.50
C GLU A 179 22.40 -7.08 12.71
N GLU A 180 23.40 -7.89 12.37
CA GLU A 180 23.19 -9.30 12.07
C GLU A 180 22.30 -9.82 13.19
N VAL A 181 21.01 -9.98 12.89
CA VAL A 181 20.08 -10.67 13.76
C VAL A 181 20.69 -12.05 13.91
N ALA A 182 21.34 -12.28 15.05
CA ALA A 182 22.10 -13.51 15.29
C ALA A 182 21.17 -14.68 14.99
N GLU A 183 21.55 -15.50 13.99
CA GLU A 183 20.73 -16.65 13.64
C GLU A 183 20.56 -17.51 14.90
N PRO A 184 19.33 -17.93 15.22
CA PRO A 184 19.07 -18.72 16.41
C PRO A 184 19.90 -20.00 16.35
N THR A 185 20.78 -20.18 17.34
CA THR A 185 21.65 -21.37 17.47
C THR A 185 20.87 -22.62 17.88
N GLU A 186 19.62 -22.46 18.33
CA GLU A 186 18.71 -23.53 18.71
C GLU A 186 17.53 -23.63 17.73
N ILE A 187 17.14 -24.86 17.40
CA ILE A 187 15.99 -25.14 16.54
C ILE A 187 14.71 -24.77 17.31
N PRO A 188 13.94 -23.76 16.87
CA PRO A 188 12.69 -23.42 17.54
C PRO A 188 11.66 -24.55 17.37
N VAL A 189 10.90 -24.83 18.42
CA VAL A 189 9.76 -25.75 18.34
C VAL A 189 8.68 -25.13 17.45
N TYR A 190 8.33 -25.82 16.36
CA TYR A 190 7.29 -25.40 15.43
C TYR A 190 6.11 -26.38 15.51
N GLU A 191 5.01 -25.94 16.14
CA GLU A 191 3.73 -26.67 16.19
C GLU A 191 2.66 -25.85 15.46
N PRO A 192 2.44 -26.09 14.16
CA PRO A 192 1.50 -25.30 13.36
C PRO A 192 0.02 -25.61 13.66
N PRO A 193 -0.85 -24.58 13.70
CA PRO A 193 -2.26 -24.74 14.04
C PRO A 193 -3.02 -25.60 13.02
N PRO A 194 -4.03 -26.38 13.45
CA PRO A 194 -4.83 -27.23 12.56
C PRO A 194 -5.62 -26.37 11.55
N ALA A 195 -5.69 -26.82 10.29
CA ALA A 195 -6.46 -26.13 9.25
C ALA A 195 -7.97 -26.43 9.40
N PRO A 196 -8.84 -25.43 9.65
CA PRO A 196 -10.29 -25.62 9.67
C PRO A 196 -10.89 -25.79 8.26
N SER A 197 -12.04 -26.46 8.17
CA SER A 197 -12.93 -26.39 7.00
C SER A 197 -13.89 -25.20 7.13
N PRO A 198 -14.06 -24.35 6.12
CA PRO A 198 -14.88 -23.14 6.27
C PRO A 198 -16.37 -23.49 6.29
N GLY A 199 -17.05 -23.06 7.34
CA GLY A 199 -18.50 -23.19 7.53
C GLY A 199 -19.12 -21.88 8.03
N ILE A 200 -18.53 -20.73 7.68
CA ILE A 200 -19.09 -19.42 8.03
C ILE A 200 -20.24 -19.13 7.06
N SER A 201 -21.42 -18.80 7.61
CA SER A 201 -22.59 -18.52 6.78
C SER A 201 -22.50 -17.13 6.16
N PRO A 202 -22.99 -16.92 4.92
CA PRO A 202 -23.01 -15.60 4.28
C PRO A 202 -23.71 -14.50 5.08
N ALA A 203 -24.67 -14.87 5.94
CA ALA A 203 -25.38 -13.94 6.81
C ALA A 203 -24.50 -13.40 7.95
N GLU A 204 -23.55 -14.20 8.42
CA GLU A 204 -22.65 -13.87 9.53
C GLU A 204 -21.52 -12.94 9.07
N LEU A 205 -21.05 -13.12 7.82
CA LEU A 205 -20.16 -12.18 7.11
C LEU A 205 -20.82 -10.81 6.91
N TRP A 206 -22.10 -10.79 6.52
CA TRP A 206 -22.85 -9.55 6.31
C TRP A 206 -23.08 -8.75 7.60
N LEU A 207 -23.39 -9.43 8.70
CA LEU A 207 -23.61 -8.78 10.00
C LEU A 207 -22.30 -8.16 10.53
N ARG A 208 -21.16 -8.84 10.36
CA ARG A 208 -19.85 -8.28 10.72
C ARG A 208 -19.49 -7.05 9.88
N ALA A 209 -19.71 -7.11 8.57
CA ALA A 209 -19.43 -6.01 7.65
C ALA A 209 -20.31 -4.75 7.92
N ALA A 210 -21.51 -4.92 8.47
CA ALA A 210 -22.42 -3.83 8.78
C ALA A 210 -22.13 -3.14 10.13
N GLU A 211 -21.43 -3.80 11.05
CA GLU A 211 -21.20 -3.30 12.42
C GLU A 211 -19.84 -2.60 12.61
N GLU A 212 -18.86 -2.79 11.74
CA GLU A 212 -17.54 -2.15 11.87
C GLU A 212 -17.37 -0.95 10.91
N PRO A 213 -17.31 0.29 11.44
CA PRO A 213 -17.02 1.44 10.64
C PRO A 213 -15.48 1.56 10.51
N TRP A 214 -14.99 1.22 9.31
CA TRP A 214 -13.71 1.62 8.71
C TRP A 214 -12.44 0.88 9.16
N LEU A 215 -11.78 0.27 8.16
CA LEU A 215 -10.73 -0.74 8.29
C LEU A 215 -11.23 -1.90 9.13
N ASP A 216 -11.69 -2.96 8.46
CA ASP A 216 -11.85 -4.26 9.11
C ASP A 216 -10.62 -4.48 9.99
N ARG A 217 -10.83 -4.44 11.30
CA ARG A 217 -9.74 -4.43 12.26
C ARG A 217 -8.87 -5.66 12.07
N GLU A 218 -9.47 -6.76 11.65
CA GLU A 218 -8.75 -7.98 11.31
C GLU A 218 -7.80 -7.76 10.12
N LEU A 219 -8.21 -7.02 9.09
CA LEU A 219 -7.34 -6.69 7.95
C LEU A 219 -6.21 -5.73 8.35
N HIS A 220 -6.48 -4.75 9.22
CA HIS A 220 -5.44 -3.85 9.69
C HIS A 220 -4.41 -4.59 10.57
N ASP A 221 -4.88 -5.43 11.50
CA ASP A 221 -4.03 -6.25 12.35
C ASP A 221 -3.29 -7.32 11.52
N ALA A 222 -3.89 -7.81 10.43
CA ALA A 222 -3.23 -8.65 9.45
C ALA A 222 -2.10 -7.92 8.75
N ALA A 223 -2.37 -6.72 8.22
CA ALA A 223 -1.38 -5.92 7.52
C ALA A 223 -0.19 -5.61 8.43
N ARG A 224 -0.45 -5.27 9.70
CA ARG A 224 0.61 -5.05 10.69
C ARG A 224 1.40 -6.32 11.01
N ALA A 225 0.75 -7.48 11.07
CA ALA A 225 1.43 -8.75 11.32
C ALA A 225 2.28 -9.22 10.12
N LEU A 226 1.89 -8.85 8.90
CA LEU A 226 2.61 -9.15 7.67
C LEU A 226 3.73 -8.16 7.38
N ALA A 227 3.53 -6.88 7.72
CA ALA A 227 4.54 -5.85 7.59
C ALA A 227 5.82 -6.24 8.35
N GLY A 228 6.97 -6.17 7.68
CA GLY A 228 8.25 -6.59 8.25
C GLY A 228 8.50 -8.10 8.27
N ARG A 229 7.50 -8.94 7.96
CA ARG A 229 7.66 -10.42 7.89
C ARG A 229 7.63 -10.94 6.46
N LEU A 230 6.73 -10.42 5.64
CA LEU A 230 6.72 -10.73 4.22
C LEU A 230 7.76 -9.89 3.49
N GLY A 231 8.48 -10.51 2.57
CA GLY A 231 9.43 -9.81 1.71
C GLY A 231 9.61 -10.46 0.35
N PHE A 232 10.28 -9.75 -0.54
CA PHE A 232 10.63 -10.22 -1.87
C PHE A 232 12.04 -9.77 -2.23
N GLY A 233 12.66 -10.50 -3.17
CA GLY A 233 13.96 -10.13 -3.70
C GLY A 233 13.83 -8.98 -4.68
N ILE A 234 14.65 -7.94 -4.50
CA ILE A 234 14.77 -6.81 -5.41
C ILE A 234 16.18 -6.82 -6.00
N PRO A 235 16.35 -6.64 -7.31
CA PRO A 235 17.64 -6.34 -7.90
C PRO A 235 18.28 -5.11 -7.26
N ASN A 236 19.43 -5.26 -6.59
CA ASN A 236 20.23 -4.14 -6.10
C ASN A 236 20.96 -3.47 -7.28
N PRO A 237 20.76 -2.16 -7.53
CA PRO A 237 21.59 -1.44 -8.49
C PRO A 237 23.03 -1.25 -7.97
N PRO A 238 24.01 -1.08 -8.87
CA PRO A 238 23.85 -1.03 -10.33
C PRO A 238 23.70 -2.43 -10.95
N LEU A 239 22.71 -2.59 -11.84
CA LEU A 239 22.52 -3.83 -12.60
C LEU A 239 23.64 -3.99 -13.63
N SER A 240 24.69 -4.74 -13.28
CA SER A 240 25.71 -5.12 -14.26
C SER A 240 25.20 -6.27 -15.14
N ARG A 241 25.70 -6.37 -16.39
CA ARG A 241 25.43 -7.53 -17.27
C ARG A 241 25.98 -8.86 -16.70
N GLN A 242 26.79 -8.83 -15.64
CA GLN A 242 27.55 -9.98 -15.14
C GLN A 242 27.02 -10.51 -13.79
N CYS A 243 26.35 -9.69 -12.98
CA CYS A 243 25.76 -10.09 -11.70
C CYS A 243 24.59 -9.17 -11.35
N VAL A 244 23.46 -9.76 -10.94
CA VAL A 244 22.36 -9.07 -10.27
C VAL A 244 22.41 -9.54 -8.83
N ASP A 245 22.90 -8.68 -7.94
CA ASP A 245 22.75 -8.93 -6.51
C ASP A 245 21.28 -8.68 -6.13
N LEU A 246 20.69 -9.56 -5.33
CA LEU A 246 19.28 -9.44 -4.93
C LEU A 246 19.24 -8.98 -3.48
N GLY A 247 18.89 -7.71 -3.27
CA GLY A 247 18.50 -7.19 -1.97
C GLY A 247 17.19 -7.83 -1.50
N TRP A 248 17.01 -7.89 -0.19
CA TRP A 248 15.75 -8.34 0.42
C TRP A 248 14.93 -7.13 0.86
N HIS A 249 13.75 -6.94 0.26
CA HIS A 249 12.82 -5.90 0.68
C HIS A 249 11.69 -6.49 1.49
N ARG A 250 11.51 -5.96 2.70
CA ARG A 250 10.37 -6.29 3.57
C ARG A 250 9.22 -5.36 3.26
N LEU A 251 8.01 -5.91 3.18
CA LEU A 251 6.80 -5.12 2.97
C LEU A 251 6.63 -4.13 4.12
N THR A 252 6.41 -2.87 3.74
CA THR A 252 5.92 -1.84 4.65
C THR A 252 4.46 -2.08 5.01
N PHE A 253 3.94 -1.40 6.03
CA PHE A 253 2.51 -1.45 6.35
C PHE A 253 1.63 -1.01 5.16
N THR A 254 2.03 0.05 4.47
CA THR A 254 1.33 0.59 3.29
C THR A 254 1.29 -0.39 2.13
N GLU A 255 2.32 -1.23 1.97
CA GLU A 255 2.34 -2.31 0.96
C GLU A 255 1.58 -3.56 1.47
N ALA A 256 1.66 -3.90 2.75
CA ALA A 256 0.98 -5.05 3.33
C ALA A 256 -0.55 -4.90 3.39
N LEU A 257 -1.07 -3.67 3.54
CA LEU A 257 -2.51 -3.41 3.60
C LEU A 257 -3.28 -3.78 2.32
N PRO A 258 -2.92 -3.31 1.12
CA PRO A 258 -3.58 -3.71 -0.12
C PRO A 258 -3.39 -5.20 -0.44
N LEU A 259 -2.26 -5.80 -0.03
CA LEU A 259 -2.05 -7.25 -0.12
C LEU A 259 -3.13 -8.02 0.66
N VAL A 260 -3.29 -7.67 1.94
CA VAL A 260 -4.27 -8.30 2.83
C VAL A 260 -5.68 -8.10 2.31
N ALA A 261 -6.04 -6.87 1.94
CA ALA A 261 -7.36 -6.56 1.40
C ALA A 261 -7.64 -7.39 0.15
N GLY A 262 -6.68 -7.44 -0.79
CA GLY A 262 -6.86 -8.20 -2.02
C GLY A 262 -6.88 -9.72 -1.84
N LEU A 263 -6.22 -10.26 -0.80
CA LEU A 263 -6.35 -11.67 -0.40
C LEU A 263 -7.74 -11.95 0.18
N HIS A 264 -8.21 -11.10 1.09
CA HIS A 264 -9.51 -11.20 1.71
C HIS A 264 -10.64 -11.14 0.66
N ASP A 265 -10.58 -10.17 -0.27
CA ASP A 265 -11.54 -10.01 -1.37
C ASP A 265 -11.61 -11.23 -2.29
N ARG A 266 -10.56 -12.07 -2.29
CA ARG A 266 -10.48 -13.30 -3.08
C ARG A 266 -10.84 -14.55 -2.28
N GLY A 267 -11.40 -14.37 -1.09
CA GLY A 267 -11.93 -15.43 -0.25
C GLY A 267 -10.88 -16.14 0.60
N VAL A 268 -9.71 -15.50 0.84
CA VAL A 268 -8.77 -16.01 1.83
C VAL A 268 -9.27 -15.65 3.22
N ASP A 269 -9.44 -16.67 4.07
CA ASP A 269 -9.72 -16.47 5.49
C ASP A 269 -8.47 -15.89 6.17
N MET A 270 -8.50 -14.58 6.40
CA MET A 270 -7.35 -13.86 6.94
C MET A 270 -7.03 -14.26 8.38
N SER A 271 -8.03 -14.62 9.19
CA SER A 271 -7.81 -15.06 10.55
C SER A 271 -6.98 -16.36 10.57
N ILE A 272 -7.38 -17.37 9.78
CA ILE A 272 -6.66 -18.64 9.68
C ILE A 272 -5.27 -18.44 9.06
N PHE A 273 -5.16 -17.61 8.02
CA PHE A 273 -3.89 -17.30 7.39
C PHE A 273 -2.90 -16.66 8.37
N LEU A 274 -3.36 -15.70 9.18
CA LEU A 274 -2.53 -15.06 10.20
C LEU A 274 -2.11 -16.00 11.32
N GLU A 275 -2.95 -16.95 11.72
CA GLU A 275 -2.54 -17.98 12.69
C GLU A 275 -1.34 -18.78 12.18
N GLN A 276 -1.33 -19.16 10.90
CA GLN A 276 -0.18 -19.83 10.30
C GLN A 276 1.06 -18.94 10.28
N VAL A 277 0.90 -17.66 9.90
CA VAL A 277 2.01 -16.69 9.88
C VAL A 277 2.57 -16.49 11.28
N ARG A 278 1.73 -16.29 12.30
CA ARG A 278 2.15 -16.07 13.70
C ARG A 278 2.83 -17.31 14.29
N ALA A 279 2.39 -18.50 13.91
CA ALA A 279 3.00 -19.75 14.36
C ALA A 279 4.36 -20.03 13.69
N PHE A 280 4.62 -19.44 12.51
CA PHE A 280 5.90 -19.62 11.82
C PHE A 280 7.02 -18.92 12.61
N PRO A 281 8.09 -19.64 13.00
CA PRO A 281 9.07 -19.12 13.96
C PRO A 281 10.11 -18.18 13.33
N TYR A 282 10.16 -18.08 12.01
CA TYR A 282 11.13 -17.24 11.30
C TYR A 282 10.49 -15.92 10.85
N GLN A 283 11.30 -14.87 10.80
CA GLN A 283 10.83 -13.54 10.41
C GLN A 283 10.65 -13.42 8.90
N ASP A 284 11.50 -14.04 8.10
CA ASP A 284 11.52 -13.84 6.65
C ASP A 284 10.64 -14.86 5.91
N ILE A 285 9.44 -14.41 5.57
CA ILE A 285 8.50 -15.14 4.71
C ILE A 285 8.64 -14.56 3.31
N SER A 286 9.00 -15.39 2.34
CA SER A 286 9.07 -14.95 0.95
C SER A 286 7.69 -14.85 0.32
N LEU A 287 7.42 -13.76 -0.38
CA LEU A 287 6.21 -13.60 -1.17
C LEU A 287 6.08 -14.69 -2.26
N GLU A 288 7.21 -15.16 -2.80
CA GLU A 288 7.25 -16.26 -3.78
C GLU A 288 6.66 -17.57 -3.20
N TRP A 289 6.76 -17.77 -1.88
CA TRP A 289 6.16 -18.92 -1.20
C TRP A 289 4.62 -18.92 -1.30
N LEU A 290 4.02 -17.72 -1.39
CA LEU A 290 2.58 -17.56 -1.56
C LEU A 290 2.16 -17.65 -3.04
N ILE A 291 3.02 -17.15 -3.94
CA ILE A 291 2.75 -17.08 -5.38
C ILE A 291 2.91 -18.46 -6.04
N ALA A 292 4.04 -19.13 -5.79
CA ALA A 292 4.45 -20.36 -6.47
C ALA A 292 4.83 -21.47 -5.48
N PRO A 293 3.92 -21.86 -4.57
CA PRO A 293 4.23 -22.78 -3.47
C PRO A 293 4.77 -24.13 -3.97
N GLU A 294 4.25 -24.68 -5.07
CA GLU A 294 4.68 -25.97 -5.62
C GLU A 294 6.15 -25.93 -6.10
N ARG A 295 6.55 -24.81 -6.73
CA ARG A 295 7.93 -24.57 -7.17
C ARG A 295 8.86 -24.46 -5.96
N CYS A 296 8.49 -23.66 -4.95
CA CYS A 296 9.27 -23.50 -3.74
C CYS A 296 9.45 -24.81 -2.97
N MET A 297 8.38 -25.59 -2.79
CA MET A 297 8.44 -26.89 -2.12
C MET A 297 9.31 -27.89 -2.88
N THR A 298 9.26 -27.89 -4.21
CA THR A 298 10.12 -28.73 -5.05
C THR A 298 11.59 -28.38 -4.85
N THR A 299 11.93 -27.08 -4.91
CA THR A 299 13.30 -26.59 -4.66
C THR A 299 13.78 -26.95 -3.26
N MET A 300 12.97 -26.69 -2.22
CA MET A 300 13.33 -27.02 -0.83
C MET A 300 13.53 -28.52 -0.62
N THR A 301 12.73 -29.37 -1.28
CA THR A 301 12.90 -30.82 -1.22
C THR A 301 14.22 -31.25 -1.87
N GLY A 302 14.55 -30.72 -3.04
CA GLY A 302 15.84 -30.98 -3.68
C GLY A 302 17.03 -30.55 -2.83
N VAL A 303 16.94 -29.39 -2.16
CA VAL A 303 18.00 -28.93 -1.24
C VAL A 303 18.10 -29.85 -0.01
N LEU A 304 16.99 -30.25 0.59
CA LEU A 304 16.96 -31.18 1.73
C LEU A 304 17.53 -32.57 1.39
N GLU A 305 17.35 -33.04 0.15
CA GLU A 305 17.88 -34.31 -0.33
C GLU A 305 19.36 -34.22 -0.74
N SER A 306 19.87 -33.01 -0.98
CA SER A 306 21.26 -32.78 -1.36
C SER A 306 22.22 -32.90 -0.16
N ASP A 307 23.49 -33.18 -0.46
CA ASP A 307 24.54 -33.17 0.56
C ASP A 307 24.82 -31.77 1.13
N ALA A 308 24.29 -30.70 0.52
CA ALA A 308 24.54 -29.32 0.94
C ALA A 308 24.08 -29.00 2.37
N VAL A 309 23.09 -29.76 2.88
CA VAL A 309 22.56 -29.59 4.24
C VAL A 309 22.99 -30.73 5.17
N LYS A 310 23.74 -31.73 4.67
CA LYS A 310 24.28 -32.83 5.48
C LYS A 310 25.44 -32.32 6.35
N GLY A 311 25.11 -31.74 7.48
CA GLY A 311 26.06 -31.19 8.43
C GLY A 311 25.52 -30.01 9.22
N ASP A 312 24.44 -29.40 8.72
CA ASP A 312 23.76 -28.29 9.38
C ASP A 312 22.32 -28.67 9.75
N PRO A 313 22.11 -29.20 10.97
CA PRO A 313 20.78 -29.59 11.43
C PRO A 313 19.83 -28.39 11.59
N VAL A 314 20.35 -27.17 11.78
CA VAL A 314 19.54 -25.95 11.93
C VAL A 314 18.99 -25.54 10.59
N SER A 315 19.82 -25.47 9.55
CA SER A 315 19.36 -25.21 8.17
C SER A 315 18.38 -26.27 7.69
N ALA A 316 18.62 -27.55 7.99
CA ALA A 316 17.70 -28.64 7.65
C ALA A 316 16.35 -28.50 8.37
N ALA A 317 16.33 -28.05 9.63
CA ALA A 317 15.09 -27.79 10.36
C ALA A 317 14.35 -26.58 9.76
N LYS A 318 15.05 -25.48 9.49
CA LYS A 318 14.50 -24.27 8.85
C LYS A 318 13.83 -24.60 7.52
N LEU A 319 14.49 -25.35 6.65
CA LEU A 319 13.93 -25.79 5.37
C LEU A 319 12.68 -26.68 5.53
N ARG A 320 12.67 -27.58 6.52
CA ARG A 320 11.49 -28.43 6.81
C ARG A 320 10.30 -27.59 7.31
N HIS A 321 10.53 -26.70 8.26
CA HIS A 321 9.52 -25.78 8.76
C HIS A 321 8.96 -24.89 7.64
N SER A 322 9.84 -24.31 6.80
CA SER A 322 9.41 -23.50 5.65
C SER A 322 8.57 -24.31 4.66
N ARG A 323 8.98 -25.54 4.34
CA ARG A 323 8.21 -26.41 3.44
C ARG A 323 6.81 -26.72 4.02
N GLU A 324 6.72 -27.06 5.31
CA GLU A 324 5.42 -27.33 5.95
C GLU A 324 4.54 -26.07 6.00
N PHE A 325 5.13 -24.91 6.30
CA PHE A 325 4.44 -23.62 6.25
C PHE A 325 3.88 -23.34 4.86
N ILE A 326 4.70 -23.49 3.80
CA ILE A 326 4.29 -23.30 2.40
C ILE A 326 3.12 -24.22 2.05
N GLU A 327 3.21 -25.49 2.42
CA GLU A 327 2.15 -26.46 2.14
C GLU A 327 0.82 -26.04 2.78
N ARG A 328 0.83 -25.64 4.05
CA ARG A 328 -0.38 -25.21 4.77
C ARG A 328 -0.98 -23.95 4.17
N VAL A 329 -0.16 -22.92 3.96
CA VAL A 329 -0.61 -21.65 3.40
C VAL A 329 -1.11 -21.80 1.95
N SER A 330 -0.51 -22.69 1.16
CA SER A 330 -0.95 -22.95 -0.22
C SER A 330 -2.38 -23.51 -0.31
N ARG A 331 -2.86 -24.17 0.75
CA ARG A 331 -4.23 -24.68 0.85
C ARG A 331 -5.23 -23.60 1.25
N LEU A 332 -4.76 -22.55 1.92
CA LEU A 332 -5.59 -21.39 2.32
C LEU A 332 -5.75 -20.38 1.18
N ILE A 333 -4.74 -20.27 0.30
CA ILE A 333 -4.75 -19.33 -0.82
C ILE A 333 -5.21 -20.04 -2.10
N PRO A 334 -6.46 -19.82 -2.56
CA PRO A 334 -6.97 -20.48 -3.75
C PRO A 334 -6.21 -20.04 -5.01
N LEU A 335 -6.27 -20.86 -6.06
CA LEU A 335 -5.47 -20.65 -7.28
C LEU A 335 -5.70 -19.27 -7.92
N HIS A 336 -6.94 -18.77 -7.95
CA HIS A 336 -7.23 -17.44 -8.51
C HIS A 336 -6.62 -16.31 -7.66
N ALA A 337 -6.54 -16.47 -6.34
CA ALA A 337 -5.85 -15.54 -5.46
C ALA A 337 -4.34 -15.53 -5.72
N ARG A 338 -3.74 -16.69 -6.01
CA ARG A 338 -2.32 -16.79 -6.39
C ARG A 338 -2.00 -16.12 -7.73
N ILE A 339 -2.90 -16.24 -8.71
CA ILE A 339 -2.74 -15.54 -10.00
C ILE A 339 -2.73 -14.02 -9.79
N TRP A 340 -3.65 -13.51 -8.96
CA TRP A 340 -3.65 -12.10 -8.60
C TRP A 340 -2.41 -11.68 -7.81
N LEU A 341 -2.01 -12.47 -6.80
CA LEU A 341 -0.79 -12.21 -6.02
C LEU A 341 0.43 -12.07 -6.90
N ARG A 342 0.53 -12.87 -7.97
CA ARG A 342 1.61 -12.77 -8.95
C ARG A 342 1.62 -11.40 -9.62
N GLY A 343 0.48 -10.96 -10.18
CA GLY A 343 0.39 -9.65 -10.81
C GLY A 343 0.65 -8.50 -9.84
N TRP A 344 0.17 -8.63 -8.60
CA TRP A 344 0.45 -7.66 -7.53
C TRP A 344 1.94 -7.60 -7.17
N SER A 345 2.59 -8.77 -7.04
CA SER A 345 4.04 -8.86 -6.79
C SER A 345 4.87 -8.30 -7.92
N ASP A 346 4.49 -8.57 -9.18
CA ASP A 346 5.18 -8.05 -10.35
C ASP A 346 5.13 -6.52 -10.35
N ALA A 347 3.95 -5.93 -10.06
CA ALA A 347 3.80 -4.48 -9.93
C ALA A 347 4.69 -3.89 -8.81
N LEU A 348 4.79 -4.57 -7.67
CA LEU A 348 5.62 -4.14 -6.55
C LEU A 348 7.12 -4.21 -6.83
N ILE A 349 7.56 -5.28 -7.50
CA ILE A 349 8.94 -5.41 -7.96
C ILE A 349 9.26 -4.29 -8.96
N HIS A 350 8.35 -4.00 -9.89
CA HIS A 350 8.52 -2.90 -10.84
C HIS A 350 8.60 -1.54 -10.16
N ALA A 351 7.69 -1.23 -9.23
CA ALA A 351 7.71 0.04 -8.49
C ALA A 351 9.00 0.19 -7.66
N ALA A 352 9.42 -0.89 -6.98
CA ALA A 352 10.63 -0.84 -6.17
C ALA A 352 11.91 -0.77 -7.03
N PHE A 353 11.91 -1.38 -8.22
CA PHE A 353 12.97 -1.22 -9.20
C PHE A 353 13.03 0.21 -9.74
N ALA A 354 11.89 0.82 -10.09
CA ALA A 354 11.83 2.20 -10.57
C ALA A 354 12.42 3.18 -9.54
N ARG A 355 12.01 3.06 -8.25
CA ARG A 355 12.57 3.85 -7.14
C ARG A 355 14.09 3.69 -7.01
N ALA A 356 14.59 2.47 -7.23
CA ALA A 356 16.02 2.20 -7.14
C ALA A 356 16.83 2.79 -8.31
N VAL A 357 16.18 3.09 -9.45
CA VAL A 357 16.80 3.69 -10.64
C VAL A 357 16.70 5.22 -10.64
N GLU A 358 15.57 5.80 -10.23
CA GLU A 358 15.38 7.27 -10.18
C GLU A 358 16.35 7.98 -9.23
N TRP A 359 16.84 7.31 -8.18
CA TRP A 359 17.79 7.90 -7.23
C TRP A 359 19.22 8.08 -7.76
N ASP A 360 19.59 7.43 -8.87
CA ASP A 360 20.90 7.65 -9.49
C ASP A 360 20.98 9.04 -10.17
N ASP A 361 19.84 9.67 -10.47
CA ASP A 361 19.78 10.97 -11.16
C ASP A 361 19.90 12.20 -10.21
N GLU A 362 19.75 12.03 -8.89
CA GLU A 362 19.78 13.14 -7.91
C GLU A 362 21.15 13.34 -7.21
N LEU A 363 22.14 12.48 -7.48
CA LEU A 363 23.48 12.69 -6.95
C LEU A 363 24.22 13.74 -7.80
N PRO A 364 24.73 14.83 -7.20
CA PRO A 364 25.50 15.83 -7.94
C PRO A 364 26.84 15.21 -8.36
N PHE A 365 27.01 15.03 -9.67
CA PHE A 365 28.33 14.82 -10.28
C PHE A 365 29.18 16.08 -10.20
#